data_AF-A0A2K5JCT1-F1
#
_entry.id   AF-A0A2K5JCT1-F1
#
_cell.length_a   1.000
_cell.length_b   1.000
_cell.length_c   1.000
_cell.angle_alpha   90.00
_cell.angle_beta   90.00
_cell.angle_gamma   90.00
#
_symmetry.space_group_name_H-M   'P 1'
#
loop_
_entity.id
_entity.type
_entity.pdbx_description
1 polymer ?
#
loop_
_entity_poly.entity_id
_entity_poly.type
_entity_poly.pdbx_seq_one_letter_code
_entity_poly.pdbx_strand_id
1 'polypeptide(L)'
;MAGPVSVAAEYLAGSRARAARTVLGQVVLPGEELLLPEQEDAEGPGGAGERPLSLNAGARSRVRVVCGPGLRRCGDRLLVTKCGRLRHKEPGSGSGGGVYWVDSQQKRYVPVKGDHVIGIVTAKSGDIFKVDVGGSEPASLSYLSFEGATKRNRPNVQAISSRL
;
A
#
# COMPACT_ATOMS: atom_id res chain seq x y z
N MET A 1 -7.26 -4.54 45.45
CA MET A 1 -6.22 -3.52 45.19
C MET A 1 -5.53 -3.88 43.88
N ALA A 2 -6.07 -3.42 42.75
CA ALA A 2 -5.48 -3.63 41.43
C ALA A 2 -4.55 -2.46 41.13
N GLY A 3 -3.25 -2.74 41.00
CA GLY A 3 -2.26 -1.72 40.63
C GLY A 3 -2.46 -1.26 39.18
N PRO A 4 -2.16 0.01 38.85
CA PRO A 4 -2.21 0.46 37.48
C PRO A 4 -1.09 -0.23 36.69
N VAL A 5 -1.46 -1.11 35.76
CA VAL A 5 -0.55 -1.58 34.72
C VAL A 5 -0.37 -0.41 33.76
N SER A 6 0.71 0.35 33.97
CA SER A 6 1.11 1.41 33.06
C SER A 6 1.55 0.74 31.76
N VAL A 7 0.67 0.72 30.76
CA VAL A 7 1.04 0.38 29.39
C VAL A 7 1.86 1.55 28.90
N ALA A 8 3.17 1.45 29.09
CA ALA A 8 4.14 2.34 28.47
C ALA A 8 3.96 2.21 26.95
N ALA A 9 3.24 3.16 26.36
CA ALA A 9 3.40 3.45 24.94
C ALA A 9 4.81 4.01 24.79
N GLU A 10 5.80 3.12 24.64
CA GLU A 10 7.10 3.49 24.13
C GLU A 10 6.91 3.95 22.68
N TYR A 11 6.53 5.22 22.53
CA TYR A 11 6.90 5.98 21.37
C TYR A 11 8.43 6.00 21.36
N LEU A 12 9.03 5.03 20.68
CA LEU A 12 10.43 5.10 20.30
C LEU A 12 10.58 6.30 19.35
N ALA A 13 10.80 7.45 19.96
CA ALA A 13 11.56 8.54 19.39
C ALA A 13 12.97 8.01 19.11
N GLY A 14 13.10 7.34 17.97
CA GLY A 14 14.31 6.64 17.56
C GLY A 14 14.21 6.27 16.08
N SER A 15 13.86 7.24 15.23
CA SER A 15 13.88 7.08 13.77
C SER A 15 15.33 6.90 13.30
N ARG A 16 15.88 5.70 13.48
CA ARG A 16 16.94 5.22 12.61
C ARG A 16 16.24 4.70 11.37
N ALA A 17 16.22 5.51 10.33
CA ALA A 17 15.75 5.06 9.04
C ALA A 17 16.56 3.83 8.62
N ARG A 18 15.88 2.70 8.41
CA ARG A 18 16.54 1.41 8.15
C ARG A 18 16.70 1.23 6.65
N ALA A 19 17.78 0.60 6.23
CA ALA A 19 17.98 0.25 4.83
C ALA A 19 16.91 -0.73 4.36
N ALA A 20 16.15 -0.36 3.32
CA ALA A 20 15.05 -1.17 2.80
C ALA A 20 15.52 -2.56 2.35
N ARG A 21 16.77 -2.69 1.84
CA ARG A 21 17.37 -3.97 1.44
C ARG A 21 17.63 -4.90 2.62
N THR A 22 18.14 -4.36 3.72
CA THR A 22 18.46 -5.13 4.93
C THR A 22 17.22 -5.63 5.65
N VAL A 23 16.11 -4.88 5.55
CA VAL A 23 14.83 -5.21 6.20
C VAL A 23 13.93 -6.06 5.28
N LEU A 24 14.39 -6.44 4.08
CA LEU A 24 13.64 -7.35 3.21
C LEU A 24 13.35 -8.68 3.91
N GLY A 25 12.09 -9.08 3.86
CA GLY A 25 11.60 -10.29 4.52
C GLY A 25 11.40 -10.16 6.02
N GLN A 26 11.77 -9.04 6.65
CA GLN A 26 11.54 -8.79 8.07
C GLN A 26 10.17 -8.13 8.32
N VAL A 27 9.71 -8.20 9.57
CA VAL A 27 8.50 -7.51 10.01
C VAL A 27 8.82 -6.03 10.23
N VAL A 28 8.06 -5.17 9.58
CA VAL A 28 8.11 -3.72 9.74
C VAL A 28 6.88 -3.23 10.49
N LEU A 29 7.03 -2.14 11.23
CA LEU A 29 5.98 -1.52 12.03
C LEU A 29 5.53 -0.18 11.43
N PRO A 30 4.27 0.22 11.63
CA PRO A 30 3.79 1.55 11.24
C PRO A 30 4.64 2.64 11.90
N GLY A 31 5.01 3.66 11.12
CA GLY A 31 5.85 4.76 11.58
C GLY A 31 7.35 4.57 11.33
N GLU A 32 7.78 3.38 10.92
CA GLU A 32 9.16 3.16 10.49
C GLU A 32 9.43 3.83 9.13
N GLU A 33 10.60 4.45 9.01
CA GLU A 33 11.11 5.00 7.75
C GLU A 33 12.17 4.07 7.15
N LEU A 34 12.02 3.76 5.87
CA LEU A 34 12.95 2.93 5.12
C LEU A 34 13.69 3.77 4.09
N LEU A 35 15.01 3.63 4.05
CA LEU A 35 15.90 4.24 3.06
C LEU A 35 16.03 3.31 1.86
N LEU A 36 15.84 3.84 0.66
CA LEU A 36 16.12 3.10 -0.56
C LEU A 36 17.64 2.95 -0.73
N PRO A 37 18.12 1.82 -1.29
CA PRO A 37 19.54 1.52 -1.40
C PRO A 37 20.35 2.54 -2.22
N GLU A 38 19.70 3.35 -3.05
CA GLU A 38 20.35 4.49 -3.72
C GLU A 38 20.87 5.56 -2.74
N GLN A 39 20.47 5.50 -1.46
CA GLN A 39 20.94 6.38 -0.40
C GLN A 39 22.09 5.77 0.42
N GLU A 40 22.30 4.45 0.40
CA GLU A 40 23.41 3.81 1.11
C GLU A 40 24.76 4.06 0.41
N ASP A 41 24.77 4.08 -0.93
CA ASP A 41 25.95 4.44 -1.72
C ASP A 41 26.33 5.94 -1.62
N ALA A 42 25.50 6.76 -0.95
CA ALA A 42 25.80 8.17 -0.68
C ALA A 42 26.41 8.41 0.71
N GLU A 43 26.41 7.42 1.59
CA GLU A 43 26.96 7.55 2.95
C GLU A 43 27.94 6.40 3.25
N GLY A 44 28.98 6.30 2.40
CA GLY A 44 30.18 5.55 2.73
C GLY A 44 30.94 6.17 3.92
N PRO A 45 31.67 5.37 4.71
CA PRO A 45 32.30 5.82 5.94
C PRO A 45 33.58 6.60 5.64
N GLY A 46 33.66 7.87 6.03
CA GLY A 46 34.94 8.58 6.08
C GLY A 46 34.90 10.10 5.98
N GLY A 47 35.43 10.76 7.01
CA GLY A 47 36.23 11.98 6.86
C GLY A 47 35.49 13.31 6.93
N ALA A 48 35.78 14.08 8.00
CA ALA A 48 35.65 15.52 7.98
C ALA A 48 36.54 16.10 6.86
N GLY A 49 35.92 16.71 5.85
CA GLY A 49 36.62 17.31 4.71
C GLY A 49 35.63 17.80 3.67
N GLU A 50 35.39 19.11 3.68
CA GLU A 50 34.86 19.98 2.62
C GLU A 50 34.10 19.27 1.47
N ARG A 51 32.77 19.24 1.57
CA ARG A 51 31.92 18.84 0.43
C ARG A 51 31.89 20.00 -0.58
N PRO A 52 32.38 19.82 -1.83
CA PRO A 52 32.21 20.82 -2.86
C PRO A 52 30.71 20.93 -3.18
N LEU A 53 30.17 22.15 -3.12
CA LEU A 53 28.79 22.46 -3.51
C LEU A 53 28.59 22.10 -4.98
N SER A 54 28.15 20.86 -5.22
CA SER A 54 27.94 20.33 -6.54
C SER A 54 26.62 20.90 -7.06
N LEU A 55 26.70 21.88 -7.97
CA LEU A 55 25.58 22.57 -8.63
C LEU A 55 24.68 21.64 -9.49
N ASN A 56 24.95 20.34 -9.51
CA ASN A 56 24.18 19.31 -10.19
C ASN A 56 23.41 18.43 -9.18
N ALA A 57 22.59 19.04 -8.32
CA ALA A 57 21.68 18.31 -7.43
C ALA A 57 20.48 17.66 -8.16
N GLY A 58 20.35 17.87 -9.48
CA GLY A 58 19.12 17.60 -10.23
C GLY A 58 19.09 16.34 -11.10
N ALA A 59 20.20 15.62 -11.32
CA ALA A 59 20.21 14.50 -12.26
C ALA A 59 21.17 13.37 -11.84
N ARG A 60 20.95 12.80 -10.65
CA ARG A 60 21.42 11.43 -10.39
C ARG A 60 20.39 10.49 -11.01
N SER A 61 20.87 9.48 -11.76
CA SER A 61 20.04 8.41 -12.32
C SER A 61 19.41 7.61 -11.17
N ARG A 62 18.32 8.16 -10.60
CA ARG A 62 17.50 7.51 -9.59
C ARG A 62 16.67 6.47 -10.32
N VAL A 63 16.92 5.20 -10.02
CA VAL A 63 16.14 4.09 -10.52
C VAL A 63 14.74 4.21 -9.93
N ARG A 64 13.73 4.25 -10.80
CA ARG A 64 12.35 4.54 -10.38
C ARG A 64 11.77 3.37 -9.60
N VAL A 65 11.65 3.53 -8.28
CA VAL A 65 11.02 2.55 -7.38
C VAL A 65 9.51 2.76 -7.29
N VAL A 66 8.72 1.69 -7.36
CA VAL A 66 7.28 1.73 -7.16
C VAL A 66 6.93 1.40 -5.70
N CYS A 67 6.20 2.30 -5.06
CA CYS A 67 5.65 2.11 -3.72
C CYS A 67 4.34 1.34 -3.80
N GLY A 68 4.35 0.09 -3.39
CA GLY A 68 3.18 -0.78 -3.32
C GLY A 68 2.38 -0.63 -2.02
N PRO A 69 1.38 -1.50 -1.80
CA PRO A 69 0.50 -1.46 -0.63
C PRO A 69 1.25 -1.44 0.70
N GLY A 70 0.72 -0.70 1.67
CA GLY A 70 1.29 -0.59 3.02
C GLY A 70 2.49 0.36 3.14
N LEU A 71 2.97 0.92 2.02
CA LEU A 71 4.03 1.92 1.98
C LEU A 71 3.51 3.26 1.48
N ARG A 72 4.04 4.33 2.04
CA ARG A 72 3.80 5.71 1.60
C ARG A 72 5.13 6.38 1.32
N ARG A 73 5.22 7.09 0.19
CA ARG A 73 6.41 7.91 -0.10
C ARG A 73 6.39 9.17 0.75
N CYS A 74 7.47 9.42 1.50
CA CYS A 74 7.71 10.63 2.27
C CYS A 74 9.04 11.25 1.79
N GLY A 75 8.97 12.15 0.81
CA GLY A 75 10.14 12.71 0.15
C GLY A 75 11.01 11.63 -0.53
N ASP A 76 12.22 11.48 -0.02
CA ASP A 76 13.22 10.49 -0.46
C ASP A 76 13.19 9.17 0.36
N ARG A 77 12.23 9.04 1.28
CA ARG A 77 12.08 7.88 2.19
C ARG A 77 10.75 7.17 1.98
N LEU A 78 10.69 5.91 2.39
CA LEU A 78 9.46 5.12 2.42
C LEU A 78 8.96 5.00 3.86
N LEU A 79 7.80 5.59 4.14
CA LEU A 79 7.11 5.45 5.42
C LEU A 79 6.24 4.20 5.41
N VAL A 80 6.43 3.33 6.40
CA VAL A 80 5.60 2.17 6.63
C VAL A 80 4.29 2.61 7.29
N THR A 81 3.17 2.27 6.67
CA THR A 81 1.82 2.63 7.17
C THR A 81 1.06 1.46 7.78
N LYS A 82 1.44 0.23 7.44
CA LYS A 82 0.85 -1.00 7.95
C LYS A 82 1.93 -1.90 8.53
N CYS A 83 1.60 -2.66 9.56
CA CYS A 83 2.47 -3.72 10.04
C CYS A 83 2.46 -4.90 9.06
N GLY A 84 3.59 -5.55 8.87
CA GLY A 84 3.66 -6.71 8.00
C GLY A 84 5.08 -7.00 7.56
N ARG A 85 5.23 -7.95 6.63
CA ARG A 85 6.56 -8.30 6.11
C ARG A 85 6.87 -7.48 4.87
N LEU A 86 8.02 -6.81 4.87
CA LEU A 86 8.47 -6.07 3.70
C LEU A 86 8.90 -7.04 2.60
N ARG A 87 8.34 -6.90 1.40
CA ARG A 87 8.68 -7.67 0.21
C ARG A 87 9.13 -6.74 -0.91
N HIS A 88 9.98 -7.27 -1.77
CA HIS A 88 10.51 -6.57 -2.93
C HIS A 88 10.53 -7.49 -4.14
N LYS A 89 10.20 -6.95 -5.31
CA LYS A 89 10.34 -7.61 -6.61
C LYS A 89 11.14 -6.72 -7.53
N GLU A 90 12.27 -7.24 -8.01
CA GLU A 90 13.04 -6.61 -9.07
C GLU A 90 12.21 -6.56 -10.36
N PRO A 91 12.29 -5.48 -11.15
CA PRO A 91 11.56 -5.40 -12.40
C PRO A 91 12.23 -6.32 -13.42
N GLY A 92 11.41 -7.03 -14.20
CA GLY A 92 11.89 -7.95 -15.22
C GLY A 92 12.64 -7.26 -16.39
N SER A 93 12.60 -5.93 -16.48
CA SER A 93 13.46 -5.15 -17.37
C SER A 93 14.51 -4.42 -16.53
N GLY A 94 15.79 -4.65 -16.84
CA GLY A 94 16.97 -4.22 -16.05
C GLY A 94 17.23 -2.71 -15.95
N SER A 95 16.20 -1.85 -15.96
CA SER A 95 16.33 -0.40 -15.75
C SER A 95 15.31 0.19 -14.77
N GLY A 96 14.53 -0.63 -14.06
CA GLY A 96 13.55 -0.16 -13.06
C GLY A 96 13.98 -0.42 -11.61
N GLY A 97 13.44 0.34 -10.65
CA GLY A 97 13.82 0.28 -9.23
C GLY A 97 13.02 -0.74 -8.42
N GLY A 98 12.39 -1.69 -9.10
CA GLY A 98 11.53 -2.70 -8.49
C GLY A 98 10.28 -2.14 -7.82
N VAL A 99 9.51 -3.06 -7.24
CA VAL A 99 8.31 -2.76 -6.47
C VAL A 99 8.53 -3.23 -5.04
N TYR A 100 8.32 -2.35 -4.07
CA TYR A 100 8.31 -2.70 -2.65
C TYR A 100 6.88 -2.69 -2.14
N TRP A 101 6.49 -3.67 -1.33
CA TRP A 101 5.19 -3.68 -0.67
C TRP A 101 5.27 -4.35 0.70
N VAL A 102 4.34 -4.02 1.59
CA VAL A 102 4.21 -4.69 2.87
C VAL A 102 3.08 -5.70 2.76
N ASP A 103 3.42 -6.96 3.01
CA ASP A 103 2.49 -8.06 3.12
C ASP A 103 1.86 -8.02 4.53
N SER A 104 0.66 -7.48 4.61
CA SER A 104 -0.15 -7.36 5.82
C SER A 104 -1.34 -8.30 5.72
N GLN A 105 -1.50 -9.19 6.71
CA GLN A 105 -2.69 -10.03 6.81
C GLN A 105 -3.86 -9.20 7.36
N GLN A 106 -4.79 -8.84 6.47
CA GLN A 106 -5.98 -8.05 6.82
C GLN A 106 -7.25 -8.79 6.36
N LYS A 107 -8.25 -8.89 7.24
CA LYS A 107 -9.54 -9.55 6.91
C LYS A 107 -10.45 -8.69 6.04
N ARG A 108 -10.35 -7.36 6.13
CA ARG A 108 -11.13 -6.41 5.33
C ARG A 108 -10.48 -6.22 3.97
N TYR A 109 -11.25 -6.39 2.90
CA TYR A 109 -10.78 -6.14 1.55
C TYR A 109 -10.55 -4.64 1.33
N VAL A 110 -9.47 -4.30 0.62
CA VAL A 110 -9.17 -2.93 0.18
C VAL A 110 -9.32 -2.89 -1.33
N PRO A 111 -10.32 -2.17 -1.88
CA PRO A 111 -10.57 -2.15 -3.32
C PRO A 111 -9.37 -1.66 -4.12
N VAL A 112 -8.91 -2.49 -5.07
CA VAL A 112 -7.83 -2.16 -6.02
C VAL A 112 -8.39 -2.17 -7.44
N LYS A 113 -7.94 -1.22 -8.27
CA LYS A 113 -8.33 -1.16 -9.69
C LYS A 113 -7.82 -2.40 -10.43
N GLY A 114 -8.70 -3.04 -11.20
CA GLY A 114 -8.36 -4.21 -12.01
C GLY A 114 -8.35 -5.52 -11.22
N ASP A 115 -8.76 -5.50 -9.96
CA ASP A 115 -8.91 -6.72 -9.17
C ASP A 115 -10.23 -7.44 -9.50
N HIS A 116 -10.19 -8.77 -9.46
CA HIS A 116 -11.36 -9.62 -9.69
C HIS A 116 -11.94 -10.05 -8.36
N VAL A 117 -13.19 -9.63 -8.10
CA VAL A 117 -13.83 -9.80 -6.80
C VAL A 117 -15.17 -10.50 -6.93
N ILE A 118 -15.55 -11.25 -5.90
CA ILE A 118 -16.87 -11.84 -5.76
C ILE A 118 -17.65 -10.97 -4.77
N GLY A 119 -18.83 -10.52 -5.16
CA GLY A 119 -19.67 -9.67 -4.32
C GLY A 119 -21.12 -10.16 -4.26
N ILE A 120 -21.82 -9.78 -3.19
CA ILE A 120 -23.21 -10.15 -2.93
C ILE A 120 -24.09 -8.93 -3.16
N VAL A 121 -25.11 -9.04 -4.01
CA VAL A 121 -26.04 -7.93 -4.28
C VAL A 121 -26.96 -7.72 -3.07
N THR A 122 -26.76 -6.63 -2.34
CA THR A 122 -27.52 -6.28 -1.13
C THR A 122 -28.81 -5.55 -1.47
N ALA A 123 -28.78 -4.64 -2.45
CA ALA A 123 -29.93 -3.84 -2.81
C ALA A 123 -29.92 -3.43 -4.29
N LYS A 124 -31.10 -3.21 -4.84
CA LYS A 124 -31.31 -2.68 -6.19
C LYS A 124 -31.98 -1.31 -6.07
N SER A 125 -31.31 -0.27 -6.55
CA SER A 125 -31.83 1.10 -6.52
C SER A 125 -31.81 1.68 -7.93
N GLY A 126 -32.99 1.74 -8.56
CA GLY A 126 -33.13 2.20 -9.94
C GLY A 126 -32.24 1.40 -10.91
N ASP A 127 -31.26 2.09 -11.49
CA ASP A 127 -30.32 1.56 -12.49
C ASP A 127 -28.98 1.11 -11.87
N ILE A 128 -28.85 1.13 -10.53
CA ILE A 128 -27.62 0.79 -9.80
C ILE A 128 -27.90 -0.36 -8.83
N PHE A 129 -27.03 -1.37 -8.86
CA PHE A 129 -26.98 -2.44 -7.87
C PHE A 129 -25.95 -2.10 -6.80
N LYS A 130 -26.33 -2.20 -5.53
CA LYS A 130 -25.41 -2.13 -4.39
C LYS A 130 -24.92 -3.53 -4.09
N VAL A 131 -23.60 -3.71 -4.10
CA VAL A 131 -22.93 -5.00 -3.97
C VAL A 131 -21.96 -4.94 -2.80
N ASP A 132 -22.09 -5.85 -1.85
CA ASP A 132 -21.11 -6.02 -0.78
C ASP A 132 -19.94 -6.89 -1.26
N VAL A 133 -18.72 -6.37 -1.12
CA VAL A 133 -17.45 -7.00 -1.53
C VAL A 133 -16.56 -7.29 -0.31
N GLY A 134 -17.07 -7.10 0.91
CA GLY A 134 -16.27 -7.22 2.15
C GLY A 134 -15.28 -6.08 2.35
N GLY A 135 -15.54 -4.94 1.72
CA GLY A 135 -14.77 -3.70 1.81
C GLY A 135 -15.15 -2.82 3.00
N SER A 136 -14.74 -1.56 2.96
CA SER A 136 -15.23 -0.56 3.95
C SER A 136 -16.61 -0.02 3.58
N GLU A 137 -16.94 0.00 2.29
CA GLU A 137 -18.17 0.53 1.72
C GLU A 137 -18.68 -0.45 0.66
N PRO A 138 -20.00 -0.56 0.45
CA PRO A 138 -20.55 -1.36 -0.64
C PRO A 138 -20.19 -0.75 -2.00
N ALA A 139 -19.90 -1.60 -2.97
CA ALA A 139 -19.66 -1.20 -4.34
C ALA A 139 -20.97 -0.90 -5.07
N SER A 140 -20.90 -0.01 -6.06
CA SER A 140 -21.99 0.27 -6.99
C SER A 140 -21.69 -0.39 -8.34
N LEU A 141 -22.67 -1.13 -8.85
CA LEU A 141 -22.60 -1.76 -10.17
C LEU A 141 -23.73 -1.22 -11.03
N SER A 142 -23.39 -0.61 -12.16
CA SER A 142 -24.40 -0.13 -13.09
C SER A 142 -25.04 -1.29 -13.83
N TYR A 143 -26.34 -1.16 -14.06
CA TYR A 143 -27.07 -2.05 -14.95
C TYR A 143 -26.47 -2.15 -16.37
N LEU A 144 -25.87 -1.07 -16.88
CA LEU A 144 -25.27 -1.07 -18.22
C LEU A 144 -23.89 -1.73 -18.27
N SER A 145 -23.34 -2.11 -17.12
CA SER A 145 -22.04 -2.78 -17.01
C SER A 145 -22.12 -4.28 -17.35
N PHE A 146 -23.32 -4.81 -17.60
CA PHE A 146 -23.49 -6.18 -18.10
C PHE A 146 -23.43 -6.20 -19.62
N GLU A 147 -22.88 -7.28 -20.16
CA GLU A 147 -22.85 -7.54 -21.59
C GLU A 147 -24.30 -7.59 -22.14
N GLY A 148 -24.53 -6.93 -23.28
CA GLY A 148 -25.87 -6.82 -23.89
C GLY A 148 -26.90 -5.98 -23.13
N ALA A 149 -26.54 -5.27 -22.05
CA ALA A 149 -27.47 -4.45 -21.29
C ALA A 149 -27.86 -3.18 -22.04
N THR A 150 -29.16 -3.02 -22.30
CA THR A 150 -29.75 -1.79 -22.85
C THR A 150 -30.97 -1.42 -22.01
N LYS A 151 -31.49 -0.19 -22.08
CA LYS A 151 -32.69 0.20 -21.29
C LYS A 151 -33.91 -0.73 -21.51
N ARG A 152 -33.97 -1.39 -22.68
CA ARG A 152 -35.02 -2.35 -23.05
C ARG A 152 -34.71 -3.79 -22.60
N ASN A 153 -33.43 -4.17 -22.52
CA ASN A 153 -32.99 -5.53 -22.16
C ASN A 153 -32.38 -5.58 -20.75
N ARG A 154 -33.20 -5.95 -19.75
CA ARG A 154 -32.82 -5.95 -18.32
C ARG A 154 -32.11 -7.22 -17.86
N PRO A 155 -30.79 -7.19 -17.50
CA PRO A 155 -30.14 -8.27 -16.78
C PRO A 155 -30.94 -8.70 -15.54
N ASN A 156 -31.11 -10.01 -15.40
CA ASN A 156 -31.81 -10.64 -14.31
C ASN A 156 -30.90 -10.79 -13.08
N VAL A 157 -30.63 -9.68 -12.40
CA VAL A 157 -29.85 -9.67 -11.14
C VAL A 157 -30.81 -9.60 -9.95
N GLN A 158 -30.72 -10.60 -9.08
CA GLN A 158 -31.51 -10.67 -7.84
C GLN A 158 -30.70 -10.10 -6.68
N ALA A 159 -31.35 -9.30 -5.84
CA ALA A 159 -30.81 -8.93 -4.54
C ALA A 159 -31.09 -10.06 -3.56
N ILE A 160 -30.12 -10.37 -2.69
CA ILE A 160 -30.36 -11.34 -1.62
C ILE A 160 -31.42 -10.75 -0.69
N SER A 161 -32.55 -11.44 -0.55
CA SER A 161 -33.55 -11.09 0.45
C SER A 161 -32.98 -11.51 1.80
N SER A 162 -32.43 -10.56 2.55
CA SER A 162 -32.07 -10.80 3.95
C SER A 162 -33.37 -10.97 4.73
N ARG A 163 -33.86 -12.19 4.85
CA ARG A 163 -34.80 -12.55 5.93
C ARG A 163 -33.97 -12.61 7.21
N LEU A 164 -34.02 -11.54 7.97
CA LEU A 164 -33.83 -11.57 9.41
C LEU A 164 -35.21 -11.36 10.04
#